data_AF-A0A349MIB9-F1
#
_entry.id   AF-A0A349MIB9-F1
#
_cell.length_a   1.000
_cell.length_b   1.000
_cell.length_c   1.000
_cell.angle_alpha   90.00
_cell.angle_beta   90.00
_cell.angle_gamma   90.00
#
_symmetry.space_group_name_H-M   'P 1'
#
loop_
_entity.id
_entity.type
_entity.pdbx_description
1 polymer ?
#
loop_
_entity_poly.entity_id
_entity_poly.type
_entity_poly.pdbx_seq_one_letter_code
_entity_poly.pdbx_strand_id
1 'polypeptide(L)' 'MFGLGTSELIIILVIVLVVFGAGKLPKVMKDLGKGVKSFKDAMVEKDEVVDSITQTKTLDNDSTPRKENT' A
#
# COMPACT_ATOMS: atom_id res chain seq x y z
N MET A 1 11.22 34.22 6.45
CA MET A 1 12.00 33.57 7.51
C MET A 1 12.09 32.08 7.19
N PHE A 2 13.27 31.63 6.74
CA PHE A 2 13.70 30.23 6.58
C PHE A 2 12.61 29.20 6.25
N GLY A 3 12.09 29.24 5.02
CA GLY A 3 11.37 28.10 4.47
C GLY A 3 12.39 27.04 4.09
N LEU A 4 12.30 25.85 4.68
CA LEU A 4 13.06 24.69 4.21
C LEU A 4 12.65 24.44 2.76
N GLY A 5 13.44 24.96 1.83
CA GLY A 5 13.23 24.77 0.42
C GLY A 5 13.57 23.35 0.02
N THR A 6 13.15 22.97 -1.18
CA THR A 6 13.58 21.73 -1.82
C THR A 6 15.11 21.63 -1.89
N SER A 7 15.81 22.76 -2.06
CA SER A 7 17.28 22.82 -2.06
C SER A 7 17.90 22.37 -0.74
N GLU A 8 17.43 22.88 0.40
CA GLU A 8 17.92 22.50 1.73
C GLU A 8 17.62 21.03 2.04
N LEU A 9 16.44 20.52 1.66
CA LEU A 9 16.12 19.11 1.85
C LEU A 9 17.05 18.19 1.04
N ILE A 10 17.44 18.58 -0.17
CA ILE A 10 18.40 17.80 -0.97
C ILE A 10 19.76 17.76 -0.27
N ILE A 11 20.24 18.87 0.28
CA ILE A 11 21.52 18.91 1.01
C ILE A 11 21.47 17.98 2.23
N ILE A 12 20.39 18.04 3.02
CA ILE A 12 20.21 17.15 4.17
C ILE A 12 20.16 15.69 3.73
N LEU A 13 19.44 15.38 2.65
CA LEU A 13 19.35 14.03 2.09
C LEU A 13 20.72 13.50 1.67
N VAL A 14 21.57 14.33 1.06
CA VAL A 14 22.94 13.96 0.69
C VAL A 14 23.77 13.65 1.94
N ILE A 15 23.70 14.46 2.99
CA ILE A 15 24.42 14.22 4.25
C ILE A 15 23.97 12.87 4.87
N VAL A 16 22.66 12.62 4.93
CA VAL A 16 22.09 11.36 5.41
C VAL A 16 22.60 10.19 4.56
N LEU A 17 22.63 10.33 3.22
CA LEU A 17 23.15 9.30 2.32
C LEU A 17 24.64 9.02 2.53
N VAL A 18 25.44 10.03 2.88
CA VAL A 18 26.87 9.83 3.19
C VAL A 18 27.05 9.08 4.52
N VAL A 19 26.29 9.46 5.56
CA VAL A 19 26.39 8.84 6.89
C VAL A 19 25.88 7.39 6.87
N PHE A 20 24.72 7.15 6.27
CA PHE A 20 24.07 5.83 6.27
C PHE A 20 24.47 4.97 5.07
N GLY A 21 24.90 5.58 3.96
CA GLY A 21 25.18 4.92 2.69
C GLY A 21 23.94 4.75 1.80
N ALA A 22 24.11 4.91 0.49
CA ALA A 22 23.03 4.80 -0.51
C ALA A 22 22.30 3.44 -0.52
N GLY A 23 22.96 2.37 -0.08
CA GLY A 23 22.35 1.03 -0.01
C GLY A 23 21.55 0.75 1.27
N LYS A 24 21.81 1.45 2.38
CA LYS A 24 21.14 1.17 3.65
C LYS A 24 19.76 1.80 3.72
N LEU A 25 19.60 3.04 3.22
CA LEU A 25 18.33 3.76 3.26
C LEU A 25 17.19 3.00 2.54
N PRO A 26 17.38 2.48 1.30
CA PRO A 26 16.35 1.70 0.62
C PRO A 26 16.06 0.36 1.30
N LYS A 27 17.07 -0.27 1.91
CA LYS A 27 16.90 -1.54 2.65
C LYS A 27 16.01 -1.34 3.88
N VAL A 28 16.30 -0.31 4.69
CA VAL A 28 15.50 0.03 5.87
C VAL A 28 14.09 0.47 5.48
N MET A 29 13.94 1.29 4.43
CA MET A 29 12.62 1.66 3.91
C MET A 29 11.83 0.46 3.38
N LYS A 30 12.48 -0.52 2.73
CA LYS A 30 11.82 -1.73 2.25
C LYS A 30 11.28 -2.57 3.41
N ASP A 31 12.05 -2.72 4.48
CA ASP A 31 11.64 -3.49 5.64
C ASP A 31 10.54 -2.75 6.44
N LEU A 32 10.68 -1.43 6.61
CA LEU A 32 9.64 -0.58 7.21
C LEU A 32 8.35 -0.59 6.37
N GLY A 33 8.47 -0.48 5.05
CA GLY A 33 7.35 -0.44 4.12
C GLY A 33 6.54 -1.73 4.11
N LYS A 34 7.21 -2.88 4.26
CA LYS A 34 6.53 -4.18 4.47
C LYS A 34 5.74 -4.18 5.78
N GLY A 35 6.33 -3.69 6.88
CA GLY A 35 5.65 -3.59 8.17
C GLY A 35 4.42 -2.68 8.11
N VAL A 36 4.55 -1.49 7.50
CA VAL A 36 3.44 -0.56 7.30
C VAL A 36 2.35 -1.17 6.40
N LYS A 37 2.73 -1.90 5.35
CA LYS A 37 1.77 -2.59 4.48
C LYS A 37 1.00 -3.66 5.26
N SER A 38 1.69 -4.56 5.96
CA SER A 38 1.04 -5.60 6.77
C SER A 38 0.16 -5.00 7.88
N PHE A 39 0.59 -3.88 8.48
CA PHE A 39 -0.20 -3.16 9.47
C PHE A 39 -1.48 -2.58 8.86
N LYS A 40 -1.38 -1.99 7.67
CA LYS A 40 -2.55 -1.48 6.95
C LYS A 40 -3.49 -2.61 6.52
N ASP A 41 -2.95 -3.69 5.99
CA ASP A 41 -3.72 -4.86 5.57
C ASP A 41 -4.48 -5.46 6.78
N ALA A 42 -3.85 -5.57 7.96
CA ALA A 42 -4.51 -6.06 9.17
C ALA A 42 -5.56 -5.08 9.76
N MET A 43 -5.35 -3.78 9.60
CA MET A 43 -6.36 -2.77 9.98
C MET A 43 -7.57 -2.83 9.05
N VAL A 44 -7.32 -2.96 7.74
CA VAL A 44 -8.37 -3.12 6.73
C VAL A 44 -9.12 -4.42 6.94
N GLU A 45 -8.45 -5.55 7.20
CA GLU A 45 -9.11 -6.82 7.53
C GLU A 45 -10.02 -6.70 8.77
N LYS A 46 -9.62 -5.91 9.78
CA LYS A 46 -10.45 -5.67 10.97
C LYS A 46 -11.71 -4.85 10.67
N ASP A 47 -11.63 -3.91 9.74
CA ASP A 47 -12.80 -3.16 9.26
C ASP A 47 -13.62 -4.01 8.25
N GLU A 48 -12.97 -4.82 7.43
CA GLU A 48 -13.57 -5.71 6.43
C GLU A 48 -14.17 -6.96 7.04
N VAL A 49 -13.85 -7.39 8.27
CA VAL A 49 -14.62 -8.45 8.97
C VAL A 49 -16.06 -7.97 9.26
N VAL A 50 -16.31 -6.66 9.24
CA VAL A 50 -17.69 -6.10 9.27
C VAL A 50 -18.36 -6.17 7.89
N ASP A 51 -17.60 -6.15 6.79
CA ASP A 51 -18.11 -6.21 5.40
C ASP A 51 -18.03 -7.60 4.74
N SER A 52 -17.27 -8.54 5.31
CA SER A 52 -16.99 -9.88 4.75
C SER A 52 -18.10 -10.91 4.94
N ILE A 53 -19.24 -10.53 5.54
CA ILE A 53 -20.51 -11.26 5.37
C ILE A 53 -21.09 -11.09 3.94
N THR A 54 -20.49 -10.28 3.07
CA THR A 54 -21.02 -10.00 1.73
C THR A 54 -20.18 -10.58 0.57
N GLN A 55 -18.95 -11.06 0.76
CA GLN A 55 -18.14 -11.62 -0.34
C GLN A 55 -17.94 -13.13 -0.24
N THR A 56 -19.04 -13.90 -0.21
CA THR A 56 -19.06 -15.35 -0.52
C THR A 56 -20.03 -15.68 -1.67
N LYS A 57 -20.55 -14.69 -2.40
CA LYS A 57 -21.33 -14.94 -3.63
C LYS A 57 -20.85 -14.05 -4.74
N THR A 58 -20.01 -14.56 -5.65
CA THR A 58 -20.00 -14.21 -7.10
C THR A 58 -18.80 -14.83 -7.83
N LEU A 59 -18.59 -16.15 -7.72
CA LEU A 59 -17.88 -16.91 -8.76
C LEU A 59 -18.49 -18.32 -8.82
N ASP A 60 -19.80 -18.42 -9.10
CA ASP A 60 -20.51 -19.67 -9.50
C ASP A 60 -21.97 -19.35 -9.88
N ASN A 61 -22.22 -18.63 -10.98
CA ASN A 61 -23.47 -18.82 -11.75
C ASN A 61 -23.36 -18.19 -13.15
N ASP A 62 -23.11 -19.07 -14.12
CA ASP A 62 -23.66 -19.08 -15.47
C ASP A 62 -24.49 -17.85 -15.89
N SER A 63 -23.87 -16.98 -16.70
CA SER A 63 -24.57 -15.95 -17.46
C SER A 63 -24.57 -16.31 -18.93
N THR A 64 -25.48 -17.19 -19.37
CA THR A 64 -26.10 -17.01 -20.70
C THR A 64 -27.60 -17.30 -20.65
N PRO A 65 -28.47 -16.26 -20.66
CA PRO A 65 -29.91 -16.45 -20.73
C PRO A 65 -30.30 -16.99 -22.12
N ARG A 66 -30.84 -18.21 -22.12
CA ARG A 66 -31.64 -18.80 -23.19
C ARG A 66 -32.72 -17.79 -23.62
N LYS A 67 -32.50 -17.16 -24.78
CA LYS A 67 -33.54 -16.45 -25.54
C LYS A 67 -34.60 -17.48 -25.93
N GLU A 68 -35.68 -17.55 -25.16
CA GLU A 68 -36.89 -18.24 -25.60
C GLU A 68 -37.70 -17.27 -26.47
N ASN A 69 -37.61 -17.51 -27.77
CA ASN A 69 -38.56 -17.11 -28.79
C ASN A 69 -39.63 -18.21 -28.84
N THR A 70 -40.88 -17.89 -28.49
CA THR A 70 -42.13 -18.23 -29.22
C THR A 70 -43.30 -17.55 -28.51
#